data_AF-A0A2V9R380-F1
#
_entry.id   AF-A0A2V9R380-F1
#
_cell.length_a   1.000
_cell.length_b   1.000
_cell.length_c   1.000
_cell.angle_alpha   90.00
_cell.angle_beta   90.00
_cell.angle_gamma   90.00
#
_symmetry.space_group_name_H-M   'P 1'
#
loop_
_entity.id
_entity.type
_entity.pdbx_description
1 polymer ?
#
loop_
_entity_poly.entity_id
_entity_poly.type
_entity_poly.pdbx_seq_one_letter_code
_entity_poly.pdbx_strand_id
1 'polypeptide(L)'
;MRVPEDDLGLALRFDRRSLLKKIIQSLLFSLLVRFMRRKLKAKHFVFPERVYGNFQSGKMDETYFLYTLENLRAESNEIYFHPALPHAGQKSDKQLQSRVEYEALISHRVIERLKHLKIRLTNYLELEPCQ
;
A
#
# COMPACT_ATOMS: atom_id res chain seq x y z
N MET A 1 -11.09 -9.48 3.41
CA MET A 1 -11.48 -8.22 4.09
C MET A 1 -10.22 -7.36 4.26
N ARG A 2 -10.30 -6.02 4.22
CA ARG A 2 -9.12 -5.14 4.39
C ARG A 2 -9.17 -4.40 5.73
N VAL A 3 -8.00 -4.22 6.36
CA VAL A 3 -7.82 -3.32 7.50
C VAL A 3 -6.76 -2.27 7.13
N PRO A 4 -7.07 -0.97 7.11
CA PRO A 4 -6.16 0.06 6.62
C PRO A 4 -5.09 0.40 7.66
N GLU A 5 -4.06 -0.44 7.74
CA GLU A 5 -2.90 -0.25 8.63
C GLU A 5 -1.61 -0.05 7.82
N ASP A 6 -1.37 1.21 7.47
CA ASP A 6 -0.17 1.65 6.76
C ASP A 6 1.02 1.85 7.73
N ASP A 7 2.23 1.79 7.20
CA ASP A 7 3.46 1.96 7.97
C ASP A 7 3.91 3.42 7.95
N LEU A 8 3.59 4.14 9.03
CA LEU A 8 4.01 5.52 9.22
C LEU A 8 5.55 5.64 9.16
N GLY A 9 6.29 4.71 9.75
CA GLY A 9 7.75 4.75 9.78
C GLY A 9 8.35 4.64 8.38
N LEU A 10 7.84 3.73 7.55
CA LEU A 10 8.22 3.61 6.14
C LEU A 10 7.88 4.89 5.39
N ALA A 11 6.66 5.39 5.54
CA ALA A 11 6.20 6.61 4.85
C ALA A 11 7.01 7.86 5.22
N LEU A 12 7.45 7.97 6.49
CA LEU A 12 8.27 9.08 6.98
C LEU A 12 9.74 8.97 6.59
N ARG A 13 10.28 7.75 6.50
CA ARG A 13 11.66 7.52 6.01
C ARG A 13 11.79 7.83 4.52
N PHE A 14 10.73 7.59 3.74
CA PHE A 14 10.70 7.92 2.33
C PHE A 14 10.45 9.42 2.07
N ASP A 15 9.36 9.99 2.60
CA ASP A 15 9.01 11.40 2.40
C ASP A 15 8.57 12.04 3.72
N ARG A 16 9.42 12.95 4.21
CA ARG A 16 9.16 13.76 5.41
C ARG A 16 8.20 14.93 5.15
N ARG A 17 7.67 15.12 3.95
CA ARG A 17 6.64 16.16 3.75
C ARG A 17 5.36 15.80 4.50
N SER A 18 4.70 16.82 5.03
CA SER A 18 3.42 16.69 5.75
C SER A 18 3.48 15.78 6.99
N LEU A 19 4.61 15.76 7.73
CA LEU A 19 4.82 14.95 8.94
C LEU A 19 3.63 15.01 9.90
N LEU A 20 3.21 16.22 10.28
CA LEU A 20 2.15 16.43 11.25
C LEU A 20 0.83 15.78 10.79
N LYS A 21 0.49 15.94 9.50
CA LYS A 21 -0.69 15.32 8.91
C LYS A 21 -0.59 13.79 8.96
N LYS A 22 0.56 13.22 8.60
CA LYS A 22 0.78 11.76 8.63
C LYS A 22 0.70 11.21 10.07
N ILE A 23 1.25 11.93 11.06
CA ILE A 23 1.19 11.55 12.47
C ILE A 23 -0.24 11.57 12.99
N ILE A 24 -0.97 12.67 12.79
CA ILE A 24 -2.38 12.79 13.22
C ILE A 24 -3.23 11.70 12.58
N GLN A 25 -3.07 11.49 11.27
CA GLN A 25 -3.75 10.43 10.55
C GLN A 25 -3.40 9.05 11.14
N SER A 26 -2.12 8.75 11.39
CA SER A 26 -1.70 7.48 12.00
C SER A 26 -2.34 7.25 13.37
N LEU A 27 -2.43 8.29 14.21
CA LEU A 27 -3.03 8.17 15.53
C LEU A 27 -4.52 7.83 15.43
N LEU A 28 -5.27 8.56 14.61
CA LEU A 28 -6.71 8.31 14.38
C LEU A 28 -6.96 6.91 13.82
N PHE A 29 -6.21 6.52 12.79
CA PHE A 29 -6.37 5.19 12.18
C PHE A 29 -5.93 4.06 13.12
N SER A 30 -4.88 4.24 13.94
CA SER A 30 -4.41 3.19 14.85
C SER A 30 -5.48 2.71 15.84
N LEU A 31 -6.28 3.64 16.37
CA LEU A 31 -7.36 3.30 17.30
C LEU A 31 -8.48 2.52 16.59
N LEU A 32 -8.87 3.00 15.40
CA LEU A 32 -9.90 2.37 14.59
C LEU A 32 -9.48 0.97 14.12
N VAL A 33 -8.25 0.85 13.63
CA VAL A 33 -7.62 -0.40 13.21
C VAL A 33 -7.61 -1.41 14.35
N ARG A 34 -7.22 -0.99 15.57
CA ARG A 34 -7.19 -1.89 16.72
C ARG A 34 -8.57 -2.46 17.05
N PHE A 35 -9.61 -1.63 16.94
CA PHE A 35 -10.99 -2.07 17.14
C PHE A 35 -11.49 -2.99 16.01
N MET A 36 -11.20 -2.64 14.75
CA MET A 36 -11.55 -3.45 13.58
C MET A 36 -10.88 -4.82 13.63
N ARG A 37 -9.57 -4.89 13.90
CA ARG A 37 -8.82 -6.14 14.03
C ARG A 37 -9.44 -7.07 15.06
N ARG A 38 -9.76 -6.55 16.25
CA ARG A 38 -10.42 -7.34 17.31
C ARG A 38 -11.74 -7.93 16.84
N LYS A 39 -12.60 -7.11 16.20
CA LYS A 39 -13.90 -7.57 15.69
C LYS A 39 -13.76 -8.59 14.55
N LEU A 40 -12.81 -8.39 13.65
CA LEU A 40 -12.58 -9.28 12.51
C LEU A 40 -12.00 -10.62 12.95
N LYS A 41 -11.02 -10.62 13.85
CA LYS A 41 -10.46 -11.83 14.45
C LYS A 41 -11.52 -12.64 15.20
N ALA A 42 -12.37 -11.98 15.99
CA ALA A 42 -13.49 -12.63 16.70
C ALA A 42 -14.53 -13.27 15.77
N LYS A 43 -14.55 -12.88 14.48
CA LYS A 43 -15.43 -13.42 13.44
C LYS A 43 -14.68 -14.30 12.44
N HIS A 44 -13.44 -14.68 12.72
CA HIS A 44 -12.60 -15.51 11.85
C HIS A 44 -12.40 -14.96 10.43
N PHE A 45 -12.43 -13.63 10.25
CA PHE A 45 -12.09 -13.03 8.97
C PHE A 45 -10.57 -13.07 8.75
N VAL A 46 -10.19 -13.41 7.52
CA VAL A 46 -8.82 -13.28 7.03
C VAL A 46 -8.63 -11.91 6.34
N PHE A 47 -7.51 -11.27 6.66
CA PHE A 47 -7.12 -9.96 6.13
C PHE A 47 -5.58 -9.83 6.13
N PRO A 48 -5.00 -9.04 5.21
CA PRO A 48 -3.56 -8.77 5.21
C PRO A 48 -3.10 -8.15 6.52
N GLU A 49 -1.91 -8.51 6.97
CA GLU A 49 -1.33 -7.94 8.19
C GLU A 49 -0.99 -6.45 8.01
N ARG A 50 -0.50 -6.06 6.84
CA ARG A 50 -0.11 -4.68 6.53
C ARG A 50 -0.70 -4.23 5.21
N VAL A 51 -1.08 -2.95 5.14
CA VAL A 51 -1.62 -2.32 3.92
C VAL A 51 -0.91 -1.01 3.66
N TYR A 52 -0.23 -0.89 2.52
CA TYR A 52 0.53 0.29 2.13
C TYR A 52 -0.21 1.14 1.10
N GLY A 53 0.14 2.44 1.04
CA GLY A 53 -0.30 3.37 -0.01
C GLY A 53 -1.27 4.45 0.47
N ASN A 54 -1.72 4.40 1.72
CA ASN A 54 -2.58 5.43 2.31
C ASN A 54 -1.80 6.72 2.60
N PHE A 55 -0.57 6.62 3.15
CA PHE A 55 0.27 7.80 3.43
C PHE A 55 0.92 8.41 2.20
N GLN A 56 1.00 7.67 1.09
CA GLN A 56 1.57 8.13 -0.19
C GLN A 56 0.53 8.14 -1.31
N SER A 57 -0.74 8.15 -0.96
CA SER A 57 -1.83 8.30 -1.93
C SER A 57 -1.61 9.60 -2.74
N GLY A 58 -1.67 9.47 -4.07
CA GLY A 58 -1.37 10.56 -4.99
C GLY A 58 0.13 10.73 -5.33
N LYS A 59 1.01 9.87 -4.81
CA LYS A 59 2.47 9.86 -5.06
C LYS A 59 3.03 8.43 -5.16
N MET A 60 2.22 7.49 -5.64
CA MET A 60 2.57 6.08 -5.79
C MET A 60 3.36 5.86 -7.09
N ASP A 61 4.58 6.39 -7.17
CA ASP A 61 5.46 6.19 -8.32
C ASP A 61 6.33 4.94 -8.20
N GLU A 62 7.10 4.63 -9.26
CA GLU A 62 8.03 3.49 -9.28
C GLU A 62 9.05 3.55 -8.14
N THR A 63 9.53 4.74 -7.79
CA THR A 63 10.56 4.92 -6.77
C THR A 63 10.01 4.56 -5.39
N TYR A 64 8.80 5.03 -5.08
CA TYR A 64 8.13 4.65 -3.84
C TYR A 64 7.77 3.17 -3.82
N PHE A 65 7.35 2.61 -4.95
CA PHE A 65 7.00 1.19 -5.01
C PHE A 65 8.22 0.30 -4.73
N LEU A 66 9.35 0.55 -5.39
CA LEU A 66 10.60 -0.17 -5.15
C LEU A 66 11.05 -0.03 -3.69
N TYR A 67 11.00 1.17 -3.13
CA TYR A 67 11.32 1.40 -1.73
C TYR A 67 10.42 0.59 -0.79
N THR A 68 9.12 0.54 -1.09
CA THR A 68 8.14 -0.22 -0.30
C THR A 68 8.43 -1.72 -0.35
N LEU A 69 8.72 -2.26 -1.52
CA LEU A 69 9.06 -3.68 -1.69
C LEU A 69 10.29 -4.10 -0.86
N GLU A 70 11.31 -3.25 -0.79
CA GLU A 70 12.52 -3.49 0.00
C GLU A 70 12.31 -3.38 1.52
N ASN A 71 11.18 -2.82 1.96
CA ASN A 71 10.93 -2.52 3.37
C ASN A 71 9.60 -3.11 3.89
N LEU A 72 9.07 -4.15 3.24
CA LEU A 72 7.92 -4.89 3.75
C LEU A 72 8.24 -5.50 5.11
N ARG A 73 7.29 -5.41 6.06
CA ARG A 73 7.52 -5.79 7.48
C ARG A 73 6.60 -6.89 8.01
N ALA A 74 5.73 -7.41 7.16
CA ALA A 74 4.80 -8.46 7.52
C ALA A 74 4.89 -9.64 6.56
N GLU A 75 4.30 -10.76 6.94
CA GLU A 75 4.21 -11.93 6.06
C GLU A 75 3.19 -11.72 4.93
N SER A 76 2.05 -11.12 5.26
CA SER A 76 1.02 -10.74 4.29
C SER A 76 0.93 -9.22 4.17
N ASN A 77 1.22 -8.72 2.98
CA ASN A 77 1.22 -7.29 2.67
C ASN A 77 0.30 -7.02 1.49
N GLU A 78 -0.44 -5.93 1.57
CA GLU A 78 -1.16 -5.36 0.45
C GLU A 78 -0.57 -3.99 0.12
N ILE A 79 -0.33 -3.70 -1.15
CA ILE A 79 0.08 -2.37 -1.61
C ILE A 79 -1.00 -1.87 -2.56
N TYR A 80 -1.61 -0.74 -2.22
CA TYR A 80 -2.77 -0.23 -2.93
C TYR A 80 -2.41 0.83 -3.98
N PHE A 81 -2.95 0.65 -5.19
CA PHE A 81 -2.80 1.56 -6.32
C PHE A 81 -4.18 1.89 -6.93
N HIS A 82 -4.22 2.96 -7.70
CA HIS A 82 -5.31 3.49 -8.51
C HIS A 82 -4.90 3.62 -9.99
N PRO A 83 -4.42 2.54 -10.64
CA PRO A 83 -3.93 2.61 -12.00
C PRO A 83 -5.06 2.87 -12.97
N ALA A 84 -4.85 3.78 -13.92
CA ALA A 84 -5.77 4.01 -15.02
C ALA A 84 -5.04 4.61 -16.21
N LEU A 85 -5.51 4.29 -17.42
CA LEU A 85 -5.08 4.95 -18.64
C LEU A 85 -5.98 6.17 -18.88
N PRO A 86 -5.42 7.38 -19.04
CA PRO A 86 -6.21 8.58 -19.32
C PRO A 86 -6.92 8.43 -20.66
N HIS A 87 -8.21 8.76 -20.69
CA HIS A 87 -8.95 8.88 -21.95
C HIS A 87 -8.46 10.11 -22.73
N ALA A 88 -8.52 10.06 -24.06
CA ALA A 88 -8.07 11.17 -24.90
C ALA A 88 -8.82 12.46 -24.55
N GLY A 89 -8.07 13.55 -24.29
CA GLY A 89 -8.62 14.91 -24.19
C GLY A 89 -8.74 15.53 -22.80
N GLN A 90 -8.55 14.80 -21.70
CA GLN A 90 -8.52 15.39 -20.35
C GLN A 90 -7.31 14.89 -19.56
N LYS A 91 -6.55 15.82 -18.97
CA LYS A 91 -5.38 15.55 -18.11
C LYS A 91 -5.56 16.29 -16.79
N SER A 92 -6.43 15.78 -15.93
CA SER A 92 -6.40 16.20 -14.52
C SER A 92 -5.18 15.63 -13.81
N ASP A 93 -4.71 16.27 -12.74
CA ASP A 93 -3.59 15.77 -11.93
C ASP A 93 -3.81 14.33 -11.44
N LYS A 94 -5.07 13.98 -11.13
CA LYS A 94 -5.46 12.62 -10.74
C LYS A 94 -5.24 11.61 -11.87
N GLN A 95 -5.61 11.96 -13.10
CA GLN A 95 -5.42 11.07 -14.27
C GLN A 95 -3.94 10.90 -14.61
N LEU A 96 -3.13 11.96 -14.44
CA LEU A 96 -1.67 11.86 -14.59
C LEU A 96 -1.08 10.91 -13.55
N GLN A 97 -1.49 11.04 -12.29
CA GLN A 97 -1.04 10.17 -11.22
C GLN A 97 -1.48 8.71 -11.40
N SER A 98 -2.72 8.46 -11.86
CA SER A 98 -3.17 7.11 -12.22
C SER A 98 -2.34 6.47 -13.34
N ARG A 99 -1.84 7.27 -14.28
CA ARG A 99 -0.92 6.78 -15.31
C ARG A 99 0.45 6.43 -14.74
N VAL A 100 0.99 7.27 -13.86
CA VAL A 100 2.25 7.01 -13.14
C VAL A 100 2.16 5.70 -12.35
N GLU A 101 1.03 5.48 -11.67
CA GLU A 101 0.75 4.24 -10.94
C GLU A 101 0.68 3.01 -11.85
N TYR A 102 0.03 3.15 -13.01
CA TYR A 102 0.01 2.09 -14.01
C TYR A 102 1.42 1.75 -14.52
N GLU A 103 2.21 2.77 -14.88
CA GLU A 103 3.59 2.60 -15.36
C GLU A 103 4.48 1.94 -14.30
N ALA A 104 4.30 2.27 -13.02
CA ALA A 104 5.00 1.62 -11.91
C ALA A 104 4.66 0.12 -11.78
N LEU A 105 3.39 -0.26 -11.97
CA LEU A 105 2.94 -1.66 -11.88
C LEU A 105 3.50 -2.55 -13.00
N ILE A 106 3.70 -2.00 -14.20
CA ILE A 106 4.24 -2.74 -15.35
C ILE A 106 5.76 -2.54 -15.54
N SER A 107 6.41 -1.78 -14.65
CA SER A 107 7.84 -1.49 -14.76
C SER A 107 8.67 -2.77 -14.69
N HIS A 108 9.54 -2.97 -15.68
CA HIS A 108 10.45 -4.11 -15.70
C HIS A 108 11.34 -4.16 -14.44
N ARG A 109 11.78 -2.99 -13.95
CA ARG A 109 12.60 -2.88 -12.75
C ARG A 109 11.87 -3.35 -11.49
N VAL A 110 10.58 -3.04 -11.38
CA VAL A 110 9.72 -3.51 -10.28
C VAL A 110 9.53 -5.01 -10.35
N ILE A 111 9.23 -5.56 -11.53
CA ILE A 111 9.02 -6.99 -11.73
C ILE A 111 10.28 -7.78 -11.38
N GLU A 112 11.45 -7.34 -11.84
CA GLU A 112 12.73 -7.99 -11.51
C GLU A 112 13.06 -7.87 -10.02
N ARG A 113 12.74 -6.73 -9.39
CA ARG A 113 12.93 -6.55 -7.95
C ARG A 113 12.02 -7.48 -7.13
N LEU A 114 10.76 -7.66 -7.52
CA LEU A 114 9.83 -8.60 -6.90
C LEU A 114 10.40 -10.03 -6.91
N LYS A 115 10.91 -10.48 -8.07
CA LYS A 115 11.55 -11.79 -8.23
C LYS A 115 12.78 -11.94 -7.34
N HIS A 116 13.66 -10.93 -7.35
CA HIS A 116 14.88 -10.94 -6.54
C HIS A 116 14.59 -11.01 -5.04
N LEU A 117 13.58 -10.27 -4.56
CA LEU A 117 13.13 -10.30 -3.18
C LEU A 117 12.33 -11.58 -2.82
N LYS A 118 12.10 -12.47 -3.79
CA LYS A 118 11.31 -13.71 -3.64
C LYS A 118 9.91 -13.44 -3.08
N ILE A 119 9.33 -12.30 -3.43
CA ILE A 119 7.98 -11.92 -3.01
C ILE A 119 6.98 -12.74 -3.84
N ARG A 120 6.15 -13.52 -3.15
CA ARG A 120 5.03 -14.23 -3.79
C ARG A 120 3.85 -13.27 -3.95
N LEU A 121 3.50 -12.95 -5.20
CA LEU A 121 2.23 -12.28 -5.47
C LEU A 121 1.08 -13.24 -5.19
N THR A 122 0.04 -12.74 -4.54
CA THR A 122 -1.14 -13.52 -4.15
C THR A 122 -2.40 -12.66 -4.23
N ASN A 123 -3.55 -13.25 -3.97
CA ASN A 123 -4.84 -12.58 -3.95
C ASN A 123 -5.60 -12.92 -2.66
N TYR A 124 -6.73 -12.27 -2.43
CA TYR A 124 -7.50 -12.43 -1.20
C TYR A 124 -8.06 -13.84 -0.94
N LEU A 125 -8.18 -14.69 -1.96
CA LEU A 125 -8.70 -16.05 -1.84
C LEU A 125 -7.64 -17.02 -1.30
N GLU A 126 -6.36 -16.67 -1.44
CA GLU A 126 -5.20 -17.45 -1.02
C GLU A 126 -4.57 -16.91 0.27
N LEU A 127 -5.18 -15.91 0.89
CA LEU A 127 -4.70 -15.40 2.16
C LEU A 127 -4.96 -16.45 3.24
N GLU A 128 -3.90 -16.80 3.94
CA GLU A 128 -3.96 -17.57 5.17
C GLU A 128 -4.17 -16.63 6.36
N PRO A 129 -4.80 -17.10 7.45
CA PRO A 129 -4.86 -16.35 8.69
C PRO A 129 -3.43 -16.03 9.17
N CYS A 130 -3.16 -14.78 9.54
CA CYS A 130 -1.95 -14.46 10.31
C CYS A 130 -1.95 -15.29 11.61
N GLN A 131 -0.83 -15.99 11.84
CA GLN A 131 -0.60 -16.75 13.08
C GLN A 131 -0.50 -15.82 14.31
#